data_AF-A0A2V8U6K3-F1
#
_entry.id   AF-A0A2V8U6K3-F1
#
_cell.length_a   1.000
_cell.length_b   1.000
_cell.length_c   1.000
_cell.angle_alpha   90.00
_cell.angle_beta   90.00
_cell.angle_gamma   90.00
#
_symmetry.space_group_name_H-M   'P 1'
#
loop_
_entity.id
_entity.type
_entity.pdbx_description
1 polymer ?
#
loop_
_entity_poly.entity_id
_entity_poly.type
_entity_poly.pdbx_seq_one_letter_code
_entity_poly.pdbx_strand_id
1 'polypeptide(L)'
;MWSPSPAKDQNVKKSTLMVLTAAAAMILVSVAEAQAPRKGDAENGRRLFEKDGCYECHGHAGQGGKDGPRIAATPLSAQTFVRYVRRPSGAMPAYTPKVLSDEELTDIHAYLKAFPAPKPAKDIQLLNQLRDK
;
A
#
# COMPACT_ATOMS: atom_id res chain seq x y z
N MET A 1 -15.56 -16.10 79.68
CA MET A 1 -15.87 -15.21 78.54
C MET A 1 -14.55 -14.68 77.98
N TRP A 2 -13.93 -15.39 77.05
CA TRP A 2 -12.72 -14.95 76.35
C TRP A 2 -12.87 -15.39 74.90
N SER A 3 -12.83 -14.44 73.97
CA SER A 3 -12.79 -14.67 72.53
C SER A 3 -11.56 -13.95 71.97
N PRO A 4 -10.66 -14.62 71.24
CA PRO A 4 -9.60 -13.93 70.51
C PRO A 4 -10.15 -13.37 69.19
N SER A 5 -9.70 -12.16 68.83
CA SER A 5 -9.96 -11.54 67.53
C SER A 5 -9.06 -12.14 66.43
N PRO A 6 -9.49 -12.16 65.15
CA PRO A 6 -8.66 -12.64 64.06
C PRO A 6 -7.63 -11.59 63.61
N ALA A 7 -6.41 -12.06 63.35
CA ALA A 7 -5.33 -11.27 62.77
C ALA A 7 -5.61 -10.90 61.30
N LYS A 8 -5.29 -9.66 60.91
CA LYS A 8 -5.43 -9.17 59.54
C LYS A 8 -4.26 -9.62 58.67
N ASP A 9 -4.55 -10.42 57.65
CA ASP A 9 -3.60 -10.88 56.65
C ASP A 9 -3.11 -9.72 55.76
N GLN A 10 -1.81 -9.44 55.85
CA GLN A 10 -1.10 -8.38 55.13
C GLN A 10 -0.63 -8.83 53.74
N ASN A 11 -0.77 -10.11 53.37
CA ASN A 11 -0.30 -10.63 52.08
C ASN A 11 -1.16 -10.23 50.90
N VAL A 12 -2.45 -9.96 51.10
CA VAL A 12 -3.36 -9.61 50.00
C VAL A 12 -2.95 -8.29 49.32
N LYS A 13 -2.41 -7.33 50.10
CA LYS A 13 -2.11 -5.97 49.62
C LYS A 13 -0.89 -5.88 48.70
N LYS A 14 0.08 -6.79 48.84
CA LYS A 14 1.32 -6.78 48.03
C LYS A 14 1.11 -7.40 46.65
N SER A 15 0.25 -8.41 46.55
CA SER A 15 -0.03 -9.10 45.28
C SER A 15 -0.87 -8.27 44.31
N THR A 16 -1.73 -7.37 44.80
CA THR A 16 -2.56 -6.53 43.91
C THR A 16 -1.74 -5.44 43.19
N LEU A 17 -0.66 -4.94 43.82
CA LEU A 17 0.14 -3.84 43.24
C LEU A 17 1.06 -4.32 42.10
N MET A 18 1.44 -5.60 42.07
CA MET A 18 2.32 -6.18 41.05
C MET A 18 1.58 -6.61 39.77
N VAL A 19 0.28 -6.91 39.87
CA VAL A 19 -0.53 -7.35 38.72
C VAL A 19 -0.99 -6.17 37.86
N LEU A 20 -1.16 -4.98 38.46
CA LEU A 20 -1.67 -3.79 37.75
C LEU A 20 -0.62 -3.13 36.84
N THR A 21 0.68 -3.28 37.09
CA THR A 21 1.73 -2.70 36.23
C THR A 21 2.06 -3.60 35.03
N ALA A 22 1.97 -4.92 35.17
CA ALA A 22 2.23 -5.87 34.08
C ALA A 22 1.15 -5.84 32.97
N ALA A 23 -0.10 -5.57 33.33
CA ALA A 23 -1.21 -5.52 32.36
C ALA A 23 -1.13 -4.30 31.42
N ALA A 24 -0.60 -3.17 31.87
CA ALA A 24 -0.48 -1.95 31.06
C ALA A 24 0.61 -2.06 29.97
N ALA A 25 1.66 -2.85 30.19
CA ALA A 25 2.74 -3.04 29.22
C ALA A 25 2.36 -3.97 28.06
N MET A 26 1.45 -4.93 28.28
CA MET A 26 1.06 -5.90 27.24
C MET A 26 0.04 -5.35 26.23
N ILE A 27 -0.72 -4.29 26.56
CA ILE A 27 -1.73 -3.72 25.66
C ILE A 27 -1.09 -2.81 24.58
N LEU A 28 0.14 -2.35 24.77
CA LEU A 28 0.81 -1.44 23.82
C LEU A 28 1.47 -2.15 22.62
N VAL A 29 1.68 -3.47 22.68
CA VAL A 29 2.39 -4.22 21.61
C VAL A 29 1.44 -4.67 20.49
N SER A 30 0.14 -4.85 20.74
CA SER A 30 -0.79 -5.46 19.77
C SER A 30 -1.28 -4.54 18.64
N VAL A 31 -0.96 -3.24 18.68
CA VAL A 31 -1.46 -2.26 17.68
C VAL A 31 -0.47 -2.07 16.52
N ALA A 32 0.79 -2.51 16.65
CA ALA A 32 1.84 -2.26 15.65
C ALA A 32 1.82 -3.21 14.44
N GLU A 33 1.27 -4.43 14.58
CA GLU A 33 1.31 -5.46 13.52
C GLU A 33 0.21 -5.29 12.46
N ALA A 34 -0.81 -4.45 12.69
CA ALA A 34 -2.04 -4.44 11.91
C ALA A 34 -2.01 -3.64 10.59
N GLN A 35 -0.88 -3.02 10.23
CA GLN A 35 -0.79 -2.10 9.09
C GLN A 35 0.39 -2.43 8.16
N ALA A 36 0.65 -3.71 7.90
CA ALA A 36 1.43 -4.06 6.72
C ALA A 36 0.63 -3.65 5.47
N PRO A 37 1.22 -2.90 4.51
CA PRO A 37 0.51 -2.50 3.31
C PRO A 37 0.05 -3.74 2.54
N ARG A 38 -1.25 -3.80 2.20
CA ARG A 38 -1.84 -4.89 1.41
C ARG A 38 -1.05 -5.06 0.11
N LYS A 39 -0.67 -6.31 -0.19
CA LYS A 39 -0.19 -6.68 -1.52
C LYS A 39 -1.39 -6.69 -2.47
N GLY A 40 -1.39 -5.84 -3.49
CA GLY A 40 -2.48 -5.75 -4.46
C GLY A 40 -2.62 -7.00 -5.34
N ASP A 41 -3.81 -7.18 -5.89
CA ASP A 41 -4.17 -8.21 -6.86
C ASP A 41 -3.99 -7.68 -8.30
N ALA A 42 -2.97 -8.19 -8.99
CA ALA A 42 -2.64 -7.74 -10.34
C ALA A 42 -3.69 -8.15 -11.40
N GLU A 43 -4.43 -9.24 -11.19
CA GLU A 43 -5.48 -9.65 -12.12
C GLU A 43 -6.70 -8.75 -11.99
N ASN A 44 -7.13 -8.47 -10.75
CA ASN A 44 -8.16 -7.47 -10.51
C ASN A 44 -7.73 -6.09 -11.02
N GLY A 45 -6.47 -5.72 -10.80
CA GLY A 45 -5.88 -4.48 -11.28
C GLY A 45 -5.95 -4.32 -12.79
N ARG A 46 -5.66 -5.37 -13.55
CA ARG A 46 -5.80 -5.38 -15.03
C ARG A 46 -7.24 -5.09 -15.44
N ARG A 47 -8.20 -5.80 -14.83
CA ARG A 47 -9.63 -5.65 -15.14
C ARG A 47 -10.13 -4.22 -14.86
N LEU A 48 -9.73 -3.63 -13.73
CA LEU A 48 -10.07 -2.25 -13.37
C LEU A 48 -9.40 -1.24 -14.30
N PHE A 49 -8.12 -1.45 -14.64
CA PHE A 49 -7.39 -0.59 -15.57
C PHE A 49 -8.07 -0.46 -16.94
N GLU A 50 -8.66 -1.55 -17.43
CA GLU A 50 -9.48 -1.56 -18.64
C GLU A 50 -10.87 -0.96 -18.40
N LYS A 51 -11.59 -1.41 -17.37
CA LYS A 51 -12.97 -1.00 -17.06
C LYS A 51 -13.09 0.51 -16.82
N ASP A 52 -12.11 1.10 -16.14
CA ASP A 52 -12.12 2.52 -15.74
C ASP A 52 -11.32 3.43 -16.70
N GLY A 53 -11.00 2.92 -17.91
CA GLY A 53 -10.51 3.74 -19.03
C GLY A 53 -9.05 4.19 -18.93
N CYS A 54 -8.26 3.65 -17.99
CA CYS A 54 -6.86 4.07 -17.81
C CYS A 54 -6.02 3.82 -19.07
N TYR A 55 -6.33 2.75 -19.80
CA TYR A 55 -5.64 2.36 -21.03
C TYR A 55 -5.82 3.36 -22.18
N GLU A 56 -6.86 4.19 -22.17
CA GLU A 56 -7.17 5.09 -23.29
C GLU A 56 -6.05 6.10 -23.51
N CYS A 57 -5.44 6.58 -22.43
CA CYS A 57 -4.30 7.48 -22.48
C CYS A 57 -2.96 6.76 -22.28
N HIS A 58 -2.93 5.73 -21.43
CA HIS A 58 -1.70 5.07 -21.02
C HIS A 58 -1.36 3.79 -21.82
N GLY A 59 -2.23 3.37 -22.74
CA GLY A 59 -2.13 2.13 -23.50
C GLY A 59 -2.49 0.90 -22.65
N HIS A 60 -2.89 -0.20 -23.31
CA HIS A 60 -3.35 -1.43 -22.65
C HIS A 60 -2.33 -2.08 -21.72
N ALA A 61 -1.03 -1.86 -21.94
CA ALA A 61 0.04 -2.39 -21.11
C ALA A 61 0.66 -1.30 -20.22
N GLY A 62 0.08 -0.11 -20.14
CA GLY A 62 0.69 1.06 -19.47
C GLY A 62 1.93 1.58 -20.19
N GLN A 63 2.14 1.23 -21.45
CA GLN A 63 3.33 1.58 -22.23
C GLN A 63 3.40 3.08 -22.59
N GLY A 64 2.30 3.80 -22.40
CA GLY A 64 2.15 5.20 -22.76
C GLY A 64 1.81 5.40 -24.24
N GLY A 65 1.63 6.66 -24.60
CA GLY A 65 1.31 7.09 -25.95
C GLY A 65 1.30 8.61 -26.06
N LYS A 66 0.59 9.12 -27.07
CA LYS A 66 0.45 10.56 -27.30
C LYS A 66 -0.33 11.27 -26.19
N ASP A 67 -1.31 10.59 -25.58
CA ASP A 67 -2.24 11.19 -24.63
C ASP A 67 -1.85 10.98 -23.17
N GLY A 68 -0.89 10.09 -22.90
CA GLY A 68 -0.47 9.76 -21.53
C GLY A 68 0.92 9.13 -21.48
N PRO A 69 1.70 9.40 -20.42
CA PRO A 69 3.04 8.84 -20.27
C PRO A 69 3.02 7.33 -20.04
N ARG A 70 4.18 6.70 -20.23
CA ARG A 70 4.41 5.33 -19.78
C ARG A 70 4.29 5.25 -18.25
N ILE A 71 3.51 4.28 -17.78
CA ILE A 71 3.31 3.96 -16.36
C ILE A 71 3.56 2.48 -16.03
N ALA A 72 3.87 1.64 -17.03
CA ALA A 72 4.31 0.28 -16.85
C ALA A 72 5.67 0.21 -16.16
N ALA A 73 5.83 -0.76 -15.24
CA ALA A 73 6.98 -0.90 -14.36
C ALA A 73 7.24 0.37 -13.53
N THR A 74 6.17 1.01 -13.04
CA THR A 74 6.26 2.27 -12.30
C THR A 74 7.21 2.18 -11.10
N PRO A 75 8.08 3.19 -10.89
CA PRO A 75 8.94 3.24 -9.71
C PRO A 75 8.18 3.72 -8.47
N LEU A 76 6.95 4.21 -8.61
CA LEU A 76 6.16 4.75 -7.51
C LEU A 76 5.78 3.64 -6.51
N SER A 77 5.73 4.00 -5.24
CA SER A 77 5.05 3.16 -4.23
C SER A 77 3.53 3.19 -4.44
N ALA A 78 2.82 2.18 -3.95
CA ALA A 78 1.36 2.12 -4.05
C ALA A 78 0.70 3.36 -3.45
N GLN A 79 1.15 3.81 -2.27
CA GLN A 79 0.62 5.03 -1.65
C GLN A 79 0.86 6.29 -2.48
N THR A 80 2.04 6.44 -3.09
CA THR A 80 2.32 7.58 -3.97
C THR A 80 1.46 7.53 -5.23
N PHE A 81 1.29 6.34 -5.80
CA PHE A 81 0.39 6.12 -6.94
C PHE A 81 -1.04 6.53 -6.61
N VAL A 82 -1.60 6.02 -5.50
CA VAL A 82 -2.95 6.37 -5.02
C VAL A 82 -3.08 7.90 -4.89
N ARG A 83 -2.16 8.55 -4.16
CA ARG A 83 -2.21 10.00 -3.97
C ARG A 83 -2.20 10.78 -5.29
N TYR A 84 -1.40 10.34 -6.26
CA TYR A 84 -1.35 10.98 -7.58
C TYR A 84 -2.66 10.79 -8.34
N VAL A 85 -3.23 9.60 -8.36
CA VAL A 85 -4.51 9.33 -9.06
C VAL A 85 -5.68 10.11 -8.45
N ARG A 86 -5.63 10.40 -7.13
CA ARG A 86 -6.62 11.27 -6.47
C ARG A 86 -6.48 12.74 -6.84
N ARG A 87 -5.25 13.21 -7.08
CA ARG A 87 -4.92 14.63 -7.37
C ARG A 87 -3.87 14.70 -8.48
N PRO A 88 -4.23 14.36 -9.72
CA PRO A 88 -3.29 14.30 -10.82
C PRO A 88 -2.93 15.71 -11.31
N SER A 89 -1.87 15.81 -12.11
CA SER A 89 -1.54 17.01 -12.86
C SER A 89 -1.89 16.88 -14.35
N GLY A 90 -1.99 18.01 -15.04
CA GLY A 90 -2.25 18.04 -16.48
C GLY A 90 -3.70 17.65 -16.82
N ALA A 91 -3.87 16.91 -17.92
CA ALA A 91 -5.17 16.52 -18.46
C ALA A 91 -5.73 15.21 -17.86
N MET A 92 -4.99 14.54 -16.98
CA MET A 92 -5.43 13.29 -16.37
C MET A 92 -6.60 13.57 -15.41
N PRO A 93 -7.75 12.88 -15.55
CA PRO A 93 -8.89 13.09 -14.66
C PRO A 93 -8.61 12.54 -13.26
N ALA A 94 -9.16 13.19 -12.24
CA ALA A 94 -9.07 12.72 -10.86
C ALA A 94 -10.09 11.60 -10.61
N TYR A 95 -9.62 10.46 -10.11
CA TYR A 95 -10.50 9.35 -9.73
C TYR A 95 -10.83 9.44 -8.24
N THR A 96 -12.11 9.59 -7.91
CA THR A 96 -12.56 9.72 -6.51
C THR A 96 -12.77 8.35 -5.86
N PRO A 97 -12.81 8.26 -4.51
CA PRO A 97 -13.11 7.00 -3.81
C PRO A 97 -14.46 6.36 -4.17
N LYS A 98 -15.37 7.12 -4.79
CA LYS A 98 -16.66 6.61 -5.28
C LYS A 98 -16.54 5.85 -6.61
N VAL A 99 -15.48 6.10 -7.37
CA VAL A 99 -15.22 5.47 -8.68
C VAL A 99 -14.27 4.29 -8.51
N LEU A 100 -13.17 4.50 -7.80
CA LEU A 100 -12.16 3.50 -7.47
C LEU A 100 -11.76 3.66 -6.01
N SER A 101 -11.77 2.60 -5.21
CA SER A 101 -11.26 2.62 -3.83
C SER A 101 -9.72 2.70 -3.79
N ASP A 102 -9.13 2.95 -2.62
CA ASP A 102 -7.67 2.96 -2.48
C ASP A 102 -7.08 1.54 -2.64
N GLU A 103 -7.84 0.51 -2.26
CA GLU A 103 -7.51 -0.90 -2.45
C GLU A 103 -7.54 -1.28 -3.93
N GLU A 104 -8.53 -0.80 -4.68
CA GLU A 104 -8.64 -1.01 -6.13
C GLU A 104 -7.50 -0.30 -6.89
N LEU A 105 -7.13 0.91 -6.47
CA LEU A 105 -5.94 1.59 -7.01
C LEU A 105 -4.64 0.85 -6.65
N THR A 106 -4.58 0.19 -5.49
CA THR A 106 -3.45 -0.67 -5.12
C THR A 106 -3.37 -1.92 -6.00
N ASP A 107 -4.52 -2.47 -6.42
CA ASP A 107 -4.58 -3.58 -7.37
C ASP A 107 -4.09 -3.15 -8.76
N ILE A 108 -4.54 -1.98 -9.25
CA ILE A 108 -4.04 -1.39 -10.51
C ILE A 108 -2.52 -1.15 -10.42
N HIS A 109 -2.03 -0.64 -9.28
CA HIS A 109 -0.59 -0.47 -9.07
C HIS A 109 0.17 -1.80 -9.14
N ALA A 110 -0.37 -2.88 -8.54
CA ALA A 110 0.22 -4.20 -8.61
C ALA A 110 0.30 -4.74 -10.05
N TYR A 111 -0.75 -4.51 -10.85
CA TYR A 111 -0.75 -4.81 -12.28
C TYR A 111 0.36 -4.07 -13.04
N LEU A 112 0.45 -2.76 -12.88
CA LEU A 112 1.46 -1.93 -13.56
C LEU A 112 2.89 -2.31 -13.14
N LYS A 113 3.09 -2.70 -11.88
CA LYS A 113 4.39 -3.10 -11.35
C LYS A 113 4.84 -4.48 -11.82
N ALA A 114 3.93 -5.34 -12.27
CA ALA A 114 4.25 -6.67 -12.77
C ALA A 114 4.99 -6.66 -14.12
N PHE A 115 4.93 -5.56 -14.86
CA PHE A 115 5.66 -5.44 -16.12
C PHE A 115 7.18 -5.32 -15.90
N PRO A 116 8.00 -5.88 -16.82
CA PRO A 116 9.45 -5.76 -16.73
C PRO A 116 9.89 -4.31 -16.91
N ALA A 117 10.96 -3.94 -16.20
CA ALA A 117 11.61 -2.65 -16.38
C ALA A 117 12.10 -2.49 -17.83
N PRO A 118 12.04 -1.28 -18.39
CA PRO A 118 12.57 -1.02 -19.73
C PRO A 118 14.08 -1.26 -19.76
N LYS A 119 14.57 -1.85 -20.86
CA LYS A 119 16.01 -1.97 -21.08
C LYS A 119 16.63 -0.59 -21.27
N PRO A 120 17.85 -0.34 -20.75
CA PRO A 120 18.59 0.88 -21.08
C PRO A 120 18.74 1.03 -22.59
N ALA A 121 18.60 2.25 -23.11
CA ALA A 121 18.61 2.49 -24.56
C ALA A 121 19.91 2.00 -25.23
N LYS A 122 21.05 2.14 -24.54
CA LYS A 122 22.37 1.63 -24.98
C LYS A 122 22.42 0.12 -25.19
N ASP A 123 21.54 -0.63 -24.51
CA ASP A 123 21.48 -2.09 -24.59
C ASP A 123 20.49 -2.56 -25.68
N ILE A 124 19.83 -1.63 -26.37
CA ILE A 124 18.95 -1.91 -27.51
C ILE A 124 19.74 -1.65 -28.78
N GLN A 125 20.25 -2.72 -29.40
CA GLN A 125 21.11 -2.65 -30.58
C GLN A 125 20.50 -1.83 -31.73
N LEU A 126 19.19 -1.97 -31.96
CA LEU A 126 18.48 -1.20 -32.98
C LEU A 126 18.56 0.32 -32.75
N LEU A 127 18.51 0.78 -31.50
CA LEU A 127 18.61 2.21 -31.20
C LEU A 127 20.03 2.74 -31.44
N ASN A 128 21.06 1.95 -31.14
CA ASN A 128 22.43 2.34 -31.43
C ASN A 128 22.64 2.52 -32.94
N GLN A 129 22.11 1.60 -33.77
CA GLN A 129 22.21 1.68 -35.22
C GLN A 129 21.52 2.91 -35.84
N LEU A 130 20.49 3.44 -35.19
CA LEU A 130 19.79 4.65 -35.66
C LEU A 130 20.49 5.95 -35.23
N ARG A 131 21.22 5.93 -34.11
CA ARG A 131 21.99 7.10 -33.64
C ARG A 131 23.22 7.37 -34.49
N ASP A 132 23.84 6.33 -35.03
CA ASP A 132 25.12 6.41 -35.74
C ASP A 132 24.94 6.68 -37.26
N LYS A 133 23.72 6.99 -37.70
CA LYS A 133 23.37 7.43 -39.05
C LYS A 133 23.03 8.92 -39.08
#